data_AF-Q0CMP7-F1
#
_entry.id   AF-Q0CMP7-F1
#
_cell.length_a   1.000
_cell.length_b   1.000
_cell.length_c   1.000
_cell.angle_alpha   90.00
_cell.angle_beta   90.00
_cell.angle_gamma   90.00
#
_symmetry.space_group_name_H-M   'P 1'
#
loop_
_entity.id
_entity.type
_entity.pdbx_description
1 polymer ?
#
loop_
_entity_poly.entity_id
_entity_poly.type
_entity_poly.pdbx_seq_one_letter_code
_entity_poly.pdbx_strand_id
1 'polypeptide(L)'
;MRPPYFILKVIAVILRWLLPKVYPQKQAQPDTTMTIVSRSGDRQIHVNVYYPAEHDPANPQPNPVLINFCGSGFVIPGHGIDDEFCRFIANNANHTVLDVEYRLAPEYPYPAALDDAIEVIEYVKTKPDEYNVRHISLSGFSAGANIAVSTAMNSYGRNDFYAVIAFYPPVDATIDPKEKEAPVPIPLRRGGSHPSCLLRFFQDCYLYPDTDPAHPRVSPLYAPADSFPFNTLWITAEHDRLCPEAERLSAKGRRDLNCAVNWRRANKCGHAWDKFAKEGTCQNQEKLRAYGMARDILTRTHPRPSTPEPRPSTAEAGPSGARTPPPRRVRGEEFAGGSVVTIAGLMYRGAEIPTEPPEGRPPRLPVPMVPFQSFDLTTWGHMPSPGYGGPT
;
A
#
# COMPACT_ATOMS: atom_id res chain seq x y z
N MET A 1 11.63 22.34 -13.30
CA MET A 1 12.63 21.54 -14.04
C MET A 1 13.10 20.43 -13.11
N ARG A 2 13.09 19.16 -13.53
CA ARG A 2 13.59 18.05 -12.70
C ARG A 2 15.10 18.23 -12.49
N PRO A 3 15.64 18.00 -11.27
CA PRO A 3 17.08 18.03 -11.06
C PRO A 3 17.74 16.91 -11.86
N PRO A 4 19.00 17.08 -12.32
CA PRO A 4 19.79 16.00 -12.88
C PRO A 4 19.79 14.77 -11.97
N TYR A 5 19.70 13.56 -12.55
CA TYR A 5 19.50 12.33 -11.77
C TYR A 5 20.65 12.05 -10.78
N PHE A 6 21.88 12.48 -11.08
CA PHE A 6 23.00 12.36 -10.14
C PHE A 6 22.79 13.22 -8.87
N ILE A 7 22.09 14.35 -8.95
CA ILE A 7 21.74 15.18 -7.79
C ILE A 7 20.74 14.42 -6.90
N LEU A 8 19.79 13.69 -7.49
CA LEU A 8 18.88 12.84 -6.72
C LEU A 8 19.63 11.77 -5.93
N LYS A 9 20.66 11.15 -6.53
CA LYS A 9 21.56 10.21 -5.82
C LYS A 9 22.24 10.87 -4.62
N VAL A 10 22.80 12.06 -4.80
CA VAL A 10 23.44 12.81 -3.69
C VAL A 10 22.45 13.13 -2.58
N ILE A 11 21.25 13.64 -2.92
CA ILE A 11 20.20 13.94 -1.94
C ILE A 11 19.77 12.66 -1.20
N ALA A 12 19.60 11.55 -1.91
CA ALA A 12 19.23 10.26 -1.31
C ALA A 12 20.29 9.80 -0.30
N VAL A 13 21.58 9.87 -0.64
CA VAL A 13 22.68 9.52 0.28
C VAL A 13 22.64 10.38 1.55
N ILE A 14 22.49 11.70 1.40
CA ILE A 14 22.40 12.62 2.55
C ILE A 14 21.17 12.30 3.41
N LEU A 15 20.01 12.08 2.78
CA LEU A 15 18.77 11.75 3.46
C LEU A 15 18.91 10.45 4.26
N ARG A 16 19.46 9.39 3.65
CA ARG A 16 19.69 8.09 4.30
C ARG A 16 20.67 8.17 5.47
N TRP A 17 21.65 9.06 5.41
CA TRP A 17 22.59 9.29 6.51
C TRP A 17 21.96 10.08 7.68
N LEU A 18 21.06 11.01 7.38
CA LEU A 18 20.38 11.82 8.40
C LEU A 18 19.21 11.10 9.08
N LEU A 19 18.41 10.36 8.32
CA LEU A 19 17.15 9.78 8.79
C LEU A 19 17.29 8.95 10.09
N PRO A 20 18.24 8.00 10.20
CA PRO A 20 18.39 7.19 11.42
C PRO A 20 18.73 8.02 12.67
N LYS A 21 19.34 9.21 12.50
CA LYS A 21 19.69 10.10 13.61
C LYS A 21 18.49 10.86 14.17
N VAL A 22 17.47 11.07 13.35
CA VAL A 22 16.25 11.80 13.72
C VAL A 22 15.13 10.82 14.08
N TYR A 23 15.10 9.68 13.42
CA TYR A 23 14.11 8.61 13.58
C TYR A 23 14.84 7.27 13.77
N PRO A 24 15.31 6.97 14.99
CA PRO A 24 15.95 5.69 15.27
C PRO A 24 14.97 4.57 14.95
N GLN A 25 15.34 3.73 13.99
CA GLN A 25 14.54 2.58 13.61
C GLN A 25 14.68 1.51 14.69
N LYS A 26 13.55 0.92 15.07
CA LYS A 26 13.58 -0.27 15.92
C LYS A 26 14.23 -1.39 15.12
N GLN A 27 15.18 -2.10 15.73
CA GLN A 27 15.77 -3.28 15.11
C GLN A 27 14.71 -4.39 15.01
N ALA A 28 14.54 -4.93 13.81
CA ALA A 28 13.67 -6.08 13.57
C ALA A 28 14.20 -7.31 14.32
N GLN A 29 13.28 -8.19 14.72
CA GLN A 29 13.57 -9.45 15.41
C GLN A 29 12.86 -10.61 14.69
N PRO A 30 13.31 -10.94 13.46
CA PRO A 30 12.82 -12.13 12.77
C PRO A 30 13.30 -13.40 13.47
N ASP A 31 12.64 -14.53 13.19
CA ASP A 31 13.06 -15.83 13.71
C ASP A 31 14.33 -16.32 13.03
N THR A 32 14.46 -16.02 11.74
CA THR A 32 15.68 -16.26 10.97
C THR A 32 15.78 -15.28 9.81
N THR A 33 16.92 -15.29 9.14
CA THR A 33 17.13 -14.56 7.89
C THR A 33 17.55 -15.53 6.81
N MET A 34 17.17 -15.27 5.57
CA MET A 34 17.61 -16.04 4.42
C MET A 34 18.03 -15.12 3.28
N THR A 35 18.74 -15.70 2.32
CA THR A 35 19.12 -15.02 1.08
C THR A 35 18.58 -15.81 -0.09
N ILE A 36 17.74 -15.15 -0.89
CA ILE A 36 17.22 -15.70 -2.15
C ILE A 36 18.14 -15.24 -3.26
N VAL A 37 18.69 -16.18 -4.02
CA VAL A 37 19.44 -15.89 -5.23
C VAL A 37 18.44 -15.81 -6.39
N SER A 38 18.42 -14.67 -7.08
CA SER A 38 17.64 -14.49 -8.31
C SER A 38 17.94 -15.58 -9.34
N ARG A 39 16.98 -15.86 -10.23
CA ARG A 39 17.12 -16.87 -11.28
C ARG A 39 18.28 -16.60 -12.25
N SER A 40 18.66 -15.34 -12.44
CA SER A 40 19.84 -14.90 -13.21
C SER A 40 21.16 -15.06 -12.45
N GLY A 41 21.13 -15.24 -11.13
CA GLY A 41 22.32 -15.41 -10.28
C GLY A 41 23.08 -14.12 -9.93
N ASP A 42 22.64 -12.97 -10.46
CA ASP A 42 23.32 -11.67 -10.31
C ASP A 42 22.83 -10.86 -9.10
N ARG A 43 21.66 -11.21 -8.56
CA ARG A 43 21.05 -10.55 -7.40
C ARG A 43 20.84 -11.54 -6.25
N GLN A 44 21.33 -11.17 -5.07
CA GLN A 44 21.00 -11.78 -3.79
C GLN A 44 20.00 -10.89 -3.06
N ILE A 45 18.83 -11.43 -2.69
CA ILE A 45 17.74 -10.71 -2.02
C ILE A 45 17.68 -11.21 -0.59
N HIS A 46 17.95 -10.34 0.38
CA HIS A 46 17.84 -10.69 1.79
C HIS A 46 16.38 -10.65 2.24
N VAL A 47 16.02 -11.60 3.09
CA VAL A 47 14.66 -11.77 3.58
C VAL A 47 14.69 -12.06 5.07
N ASN A 48 13.92 -11.29 5.83
CA ASN A 48 13.59 -11.57 7.21
C ASN A 48 12.41 -12.56 7.25
N VAL A 49 12.55 -13.65 8.01
CA VAL A 49 11.57 -14.73 8.06
C VAL A 49 10.92 -14.80 9.43
N TYR A 50 9.59 -14.79 9.44
CA TYR A 50 8.78 -14.93 10.64
C TYR A 50 7.93 -16.18 10.51
N TYR A 51 8.11 -17.12 11.42
CA TYR A 51 7.35 -18.36 11.45
C TYR A 51 6.12 -18.22 12.35
N PRO A 52 5.06 -19.00 12.07
CA PRO A 52 3.97 -19.15 13.02
C PRO A 52 4.44 -19.60 14.39
N ALA A 53 3.69 -19.24 15.43
CA ALA A 53 3.99 -19.66 16.81
C ALA A 53 4.01 -21.19 16.97
N GLU A 54 3.25 -21.91 16.14
CA GLU A 54 3.17 -23.39 16.13
C GLU A 54 4.19 -24.05 15.20
N HIS A 55 5.13 -23.30 14.62
CA HIS A 55 6.15 -23.87 13.74
C HIS A 55 7.08 -24.82 14.51
N ASP A 56 7.16 -26.07 14.03
CA ASP A 56 8.09 -27.08 14.53
C ASP A 56 9.24 -27.27 13.52
N PRO A 57 10.47 -26.80 13.84
CA PRO A 57 11.64 -27.00 12.98
C PRO A 57 12.02 -28.48 12.79
N ALA A 58 11.65 -29.36 13.72
CA ALA A 58 11.93 -30.80 13.62
C ALA A 58 10.95 -31.51 12.68
N ASN A 59 9.78 -30.94 12.44
CA ASN A 59 8.77 -31.46 11.53
C ASN A 59 8.10 -30.31 10.74
N PRO A 60 8.84 -29.68 9.80
CA PRO A 60 8.33 -28.54 9.06
C PRO A 60 7.16 -28.97 8.18
N GLN A 61 6.04 -28.24 8.30
CA GLN A 61 4.88 -28.40 7.44
C GLN A 61 4.75 -27.17 6.52
N PRO A 62 4.34 -27.34 5.24
CA PRO A 62 4.15 -26.23 4.32
C PRO A 62 3.06 -25.27 4.82
N ASN A 63 3.47 -24.11 5.34
CA ASN A 63 2.55 -23.08 5.82
C ASN A 63 2.13 -22.15 4.67
N PRO A 64 0.92 -21.56 4.72
CA PRO A 64 0.58 -20.39 3.91
C PRO A 64 1.64 -19.29 4.04
N VAL A 65 1.88 -18.55 2.96
CA VAL A 65 2.97 -17.56 2.91
C VAL A 65 2.42 -16.17 2.65
N LEU A 66 2.84 -15.20 3.44
CA LEU A 66 2.69 -13.78 3.17
C LEU A 66 4.05 -13.18 2.79
N ILE A 67 4.16 -12.61 1.59
CA ILE A 67 5.35 -11.88 1.16
C ILE A 67 5.08 -10.39 1.40
N ASN A 68 5.86 -9.77 2.28
CA ASN A 68 5.71 -8.37 2.69
C ASN A 68 6.78 -7.48 2.06
N PHE A 69 6.35 -6.28 1.62
CA PHE A 69 7.23 -5.22 1.14
C PHE A 69 7.04 -3.96 1.97
N CYS A 70 8.13 -3.46 2.56
CA CYS A 70 8.11 -2.29 3.43
C CYS A 70 7.82 -0.97 2.71
N GLY A 71 7.37 0.03 3.47
CA GLY A 71 7.23 1.41 2.99
C GLY A 71 8.54 2.17 3.02
N SER A 72 9.05 2.58 1.87
CA SER A 72 10.36 3.26 1.73
C SER A 72 10.33 4.55 0.91
N GLY A 73 9.18 4.90 0.32
CA GLY A 73 9.17 5.86 -0.79
C GLY A 73 10.07 5.43 -1.96
N PHE A 74 10.35 4.13 -2.09
CA PHE A 74 11.33 3.50 -2.98
C PHE A 74 12.78 3.88 -2.70
N VAL A 75 13.06 4.73 -1.71
CA VAL A 75 14.38 5.37 -1.53
C VAL A 75 14.98 5.09 -0.17
N ILE A 76 14.18 5.04 0.89
CA ILE A 76 14.64 4.96 2.27
C ILE A 76 14.81 3.49 2.67
N PRO A 77 15.98 3.07 3.20
CA PRO A 77 16.14 1.74 3.78
C PRO A 77 15.09 1.49 4.86
N GLY A 78 14.20 0.54 4.59
CA GLY A 78 13.04 0.23 5.43
C GLY A 78 12.86 -1.26 5.70
N HIS A 79 13.79 -2.12 5.28
CA HIS A 79 13.71 -3.55 5.56
C HIS A 79 13.65 -3.78 7.09
N GLY A 80 12.65 -4.53 7.56
CA GLY A 80 12.41 -4.76 8.98
C GLY A 80 11.57 -3.71 9.72
N ILE A 81 11.19 -2.58 9.12
CA ILE A 81 10.33 -1.58 9.82
C ILE A 81 8.92 -2.10 10.09
N ASP A 82 8.51 -3.14 9.37
CA ASP A 82 7.21 -3.80 9.50
C ASP A 82 7.22 -4.97 10.51
N ASP A 83 8.28 -5.11 11.31
CA ASP A 83 8.48 -6.21 12.26
C ASP A 83 7.23 -6.53 13.11
N GLU A 84 6.57 -5.50 13.67
CA GLU A 84 5.34 -5.67 14.46
C GLU A 84 4.21 -6.30 13.62
N PHE A 85 4.05 -5.87 12.36
CA PHE A 85 3.04 -6.42 11.46
C PHE A 85 3.39 -7.86 11.07
N CYS A 86 4.62 -8.12 10.65
CA CYS A 86 5.07 -9.44 10.24
C CYS A 86 4.91 -10.46 11.38
N ARG A 87 5.35 -10.09 12.60
CA ARG A 87 5.17 -10.91 13.79
C ARG A 87 3.69 -11.09 14.14
N PHE A 88 2.88 -10.04 14.04
CA PHE A 88 1.43 -10.13 14.29
C PHE A 88 0.77 -11.14 13.33
N ILE A 89 1.04 -11.06 12.03
CA ILE A 89 0.43 -11.98 11.06
C ILE A 89 0.94 -13.41 11.27
N ALA A 90 2.24 -13.60 11.48
CA ALA A 90 2.80 -14.93 11.72
C ALA A 90 2.10 -15.64 12.89
N ASN A 91 1.93 -14.93 14.01
CA ASN A 91 1.32 -15.48 15.22
C ASN A 91 -0.21 -15.62 15.15
N ASN A 92 -0.90 -14.76 14.39
CA ASN A 92 -2.38 -14.69 14.45
C ASN A 92 -3.08 -15.23 13.20
N ALA A 93 -2.38 -15.42 12.09
CA ALA A 93 -2.92 -15.97 10.85
C ALA A 93 -2.34 -17.35 10.50
N ASN A 94 -1.39 -17.86 11.28
CA ASN A 94 -0.66 -19.10 10.99
C ASN A 94 0.00 -19.08 9.60
N HIS A 95 0.69 -17.99 9.28
CA HIS A 95 1.41 -17.80 8.02
C HIS A 95 2.91 -17.68 8.27
N THR A 96 3.72 -18.23 7.36
CA THR A 96 5.12 -17.80 7.27
C THR A 96 5.16 -16.45 6.58
N VAL A 97 5.81 -15.46 7.19
CA VAL A 97 5.94 -14.11 6.61
C VAL A 97 7.37 -13.89 6.14
N LEU A 98 7.51 -13.51 4.88
CA LEU A 98 8.77 -13.16 4.24
C LEU A 98 8.81 -11.64 4.05
N ASP A 99 9.56 -10.92 4.89
CA ASP A 99 9.77 -9.47 4.74
C ASP A 99 11.00 -9.23 3.85
N VAL A 100 10.80 -8.58 2.71
CA VAL A 100 11.75 -8.59 1.58
C VAL A 100 12.56 -7.31 1.50
N GLU A 101 13.89 -7.43 1.43
CA GLU A 101 14.81 -6.34 1.10
C GLU A 101 14.92 -6.11 -0.42
N TYR A 102 13.95 -5.40 -0.98
CA TYR A 102 13.96 -5.03 -2.38
C TYR A 102 14.94 -3.87 -2.68
N ARG A 103 15.44 -3.83 -3.92
CA ARG A 103 16.32 -2.76 -4.43
C ARG A 103 15.67 -1.39 -4.35
N LEU A 104 16.44 -0.39 -3.92
CA LEU A 104 15.98 0.99 -3.76
C LEU A 104 16.51 1.91 -4.87
N ALA A 105 15.65 2.84 -5.28
CA ALA A 105 16.01 4.01 -6.04
C ALA A 105 16.78 5.01 -5.15
N PRO A 106 17.60 5.91 -5.72
CA PRO A 106 17.89 6.11 -7.14
C PRO A 106 19.03 5.21 -7.70
N GLU A 107 19.62 4.32 -6.92
CA GLU A 107 20.62 3.38 -7.43
C GLU A 107 19.98 2.38 -8.40
N TYR A 108 18.78 1.93 -8.06
CA TYR A 108 18.00 0.97 -8.81
C TYR A 108 16.57 1.53 -9.02
N PRO A 109 16.36 2.41 -10.02
CA PRO A 109 15.02 2.90 -10.35
C PRO A 109 14.08 1.77 -10.81
N TYR A 110 12.81 2.12 -11.06
CA TYR A 110 11.87 1.24 -11.76
C TYR A 110 12.55 0.60 -13.00
N PRO A 111 12.40 -0.72 -13.23
CA PRO A 111 11.52 -1.68 -12.55
C PRO A 111 12.17 -2.53 -11.42
N ALA A 112 13.37 -2.19 -10.95
CA ALA A 112 14.19 -3.10 -10.14
C ALA A 112 13.50 -3.69 -8.89
N ALA A 113 12.72 -2.90 -8.16
CA ALA A 113 12.00 -3.36 -6.97
C ALA A 113 10.89 -4.37 -7.30
N LEU A 114 10.23 -4.23 -8.45
CA LEU A 114 9.22 -5.20 -8.93
C LEU A 114 9.88 -6.49 -9.39
N ASP A 115 11.04 -6.39 -10.04
CA ASP A 115 11.77 -7.58 -10.47
C ASP A 115 12.23 -8.39 -9.24
N ASP A 116 12.71 -7.72 -8.17
CA ASP A 116 13.01 -8.40 -6.90
C ASP A 116 11.76 -9.08 -6.30
N ALA A 117 10.59 -8.43 -6.35
CA ALA A 117 9.34 -9.04 -5.90
C ALA A 117 8.98 -10.31 -6.70
N ILE A 118 9.15 -10.27 -8.03
CA ILE A 118 8.92 -11.43 -8.90
C ILE A 118 9.90 -12.56 -8.56
N GLU A 119 11.18 -12.27 -8.37
CA GLU A 119 12.18 -13.28 -8.01
C GLU A 119 11.84 -13.98 -6.68
N VAL A 120 11.37 -13.25 -5.66
CA VAL A 120 10.95 -13.86 -4.39
C VAL A 120 9.70 -14.72 -4.55
N ILE A 121 8.70 -14.26 -5.31
CA ILE A 121 7.47 -15.03 -5.56
C ILE A 121 7.79 -16.34 -6.29
N GLU A 122 8.63 -16.27 -7.33
CA GLU A 122 9.03 -17.43 -8.10
C GLU A 122 9.89 -18.39 -7.28
N TYR A 123 10.80 -17.88 -6.43
CA TYR A 123 11.52 -18.70 -5.45
C TYR A 123 10.57 -19.49 -4.55
N VAL A 124 9.57 -18.84 -3.94
CA VAL A 124 8.57 -19.50 -3.07
C VAL A 124 7.85 -20.62 -3.82
N LYS A 125 7.46 -20.40 -5.09
CA LYS A 125 6.81 -21.42 -5.92
C LYS A 125 7.68 -22.65 -6.19
N THR A 126 9.01 -22.52 -6.14
CA THR A 126 9.93 -23.67 -6.30
C THR A 126 10.10 -24.53 -5.05
N LYS A 127 9.53 -24.12 -3.91
CA LYS A 127 9.70 -24.79 -2.61
C LYS A 127 8.37 -25.28 -2.02
N PRO A 128 7.62 -26.17 -2.71
CA PRO A 128 6.31 -26.66 -2.24
C PRO A 128 6.39 -27.47 -0.94
N ASP A 129 7.55 -28.03 -0.61
CA ASP A 129 7.78 -28.76 0.64
C ASP A 129 8.03 -27.82 1.83
N GLU A 130 8.40 -26.56 1.58
CA GLU A 130 8.61 -25.54 2.62
C GLU A 130 7.40 -24.61 2.75
N TYR A 131 6.70 -24.35 1.64
CA TYR A 131 5.64 -23.36 1.54
C TYR A 131 4.39 -23.94 0.88
N ASN A 132 3.22 -23.56 1.41
CA ASN A 132 1.96 -23.81 0.72
C ASN A 132 1.82 -22.86 -0.48
N VAL A 133 2.36 -23.27 -1.63
CA VAL A 133 2.38 -22.49 -2.87
C VAL A 133 0.99 -22.19 -3.45
N ARG A 134 -0.06 -22.85 -2.95
CA ARG A 134 -1.45 -22.54 -3.32
C ARG A 134 -2.01 -21.36 -2.53
N HIS A 135 -1.43 -21.04 -1.38
CA HIS A 135 -1.82 -19.96 -0.48
C HIS A 135 -0.69 -18.93 -0.31
N ILE A 136 -0.27 -18.34 -1.43
CA ILE A 136 0.65 -17.19 -1.44
C ILE A 136 -0.17 -15.90 -1.42
N SER A 137 0.14 -15.01 -0.49
CA SER A 137 -0.43 -13.66 -0.39
C SER A 137 0.67 -12.62 -0.47
N LEU A 138 0.33 -11.41 -0.93
CA LEU A 138 1.23 -10.26 -0.92
C LEU A 138 0.72 -9.19 0.04
N SER A 139 1.62 -8.53 0.76
CA SER A 139 1.32 -7.30 1.47
C SER A 139 2.37 -6.23 1.21
N GLY A 140 1.99 -4.98 1.43
CA GLY A 140 2.97 -3.95 1.63
C GLY A 140 2.39 -2.66 2.15
N PHE A 141 3.30 -1.74 2.45
CA PHE A 141 3.02 -0.42 3.00
C PHE A 141 3.57 0.65 2.08
N SER A 142 2.80 1.69 1.76
CA SER A 142 3.23 2.80 0.89
C SER A 142 3.87 2.30 -0.41
N ALA A 143 5.13 2.65 -0.69
CA ALA A 143 5.90 2.13 -1.83
C ALA A 143 5.88 0.59 -1.93
N GLY A 144 5.99 -0.13 -0.82
CA GLY A 144 5.86 -1.59 -0.82
C GLY A 144 4.45 -2.08 -1.16
N ALA A 145 3.41 -1.32 -0.80
CA ALA A 145 2.05 -1.60 -1.22
C ALA A 145 1.87 -1.40 -2.74
N ASN A 146 2.54 -0.40 -3.33
CA ASN A 146 2.64 -0.26 -4.78
C ASN A 146 3.33 -1.49 -5.40
N ILE A 147 4.48 -1.93 -4.86
CA ILE A 147 5.18 -3.12 -5.35
C ILE A 147 4.26 -4.34 -5.33
N ALA A 148 3.56 -4.59 -4.21
CA ALA A 148 2.63 -5.72 -4.07
C ALA A 148 1.49 -5.66 -5.10
N VAL A 149 0.79 -4.53 -5.18
CA VAL A 149 -0.34 -4.34 -6.10
C VAL A 149 0.10 -4.39 -7.56
N SER A 150 1.14 -3.65 -7.92
CA SER A 150 1.66 -3.59 -9.29
C SER A 150 2.18 -4.94 -9.75
N THR A 151 2.86 -5.69 -8.87
CA THR A 151 3.33 -7.04 -9.20
C THR A 151 2.16 -7.98 -9.44
N ALA A 152 1.17 -8.01 -8.53
CA ALA A 152 -0.01 -8.86 -8.66
C ALA A 152 -0.83 -8.55 -9.92
N MET A 153 -1.05 -7.26 -10.23
CA MET A 153 -1.88 -6.84 -11.35
C MET A 153 -1.22 -6.95 -12.72
N ASN A 154 0.11 -7.00 -12.81
CA ASN A 154 0.80 -6.89 -14.09
C ASN A 154 1.68 -8.09 -14.45
N SER A 155 1.96 -8.97 -13.49
CA SER A 155 2.85 -10.12 -13.70
C SER A 155 2.16 -11.47 -13.49
N TYR A 156 0.93 -11.46 -12.98
CA TYR A 156 0.21 -12.65 -12.54
C TYR A 156 -1.27 -12.58 -12.90
N GLY A 157 -1.92 -13.73 -12.91
CA GLY A 157 -3.36 -13.86 -13.05
C GLY A 157 -4.09 -13.39 -11.80
N ARG A 158 -5.33 -12.92 -11.99
CA ARG A 158 -6.22 -12.42 -10.94
C ARG A 158 -6.43 -13.38 -9.75
N ASN A 159 -6.25 -14.68 -9.96
CA ASN A 159 -6.43 -15.73 -8.97
C ASN A 159 -5.12 -16.33 -8.45
N ASP A 160 -3.95 -15.84 -8.87
CA ASP A 160 -2.66 -16.44 -8.50
C ASP A 160 -2.33 -16.22 -7.01
N PHE A 161 -2.82 -15.12 -6.43
CA PHE A 161 -2.66 -14.81 -5.01
C PHE A 161 -3.94 -15.08 -4.23
N TYR A 162 -3.76 -15.58 -3.01
CA TYR A 162 -4.83 -15.80 -2.05
C TYR A 162 -5.41 -14.47 -1.53
N ALA A 163 -4.54 -13.51 -1.24
CA ALA A 163 -4.92 -12.13 -0.92
C ALA A 163 -3.82 -11.15 -1.34
N VAL A 164 -4.20 -9.91 -1.66
CA VAL A 164 -3.28 -8.78 -1.79
C VAL A 164 -3.70 -7.67 -0.83
N ILE A 165 -2.79 -7.30 0.08
CA ILE A 165 -3.04 -6.36 1.17
C ILE A 165 -2.22 -5.10 0.95
N ALA A 166 -2.89 -3.96 0.76
CA ALA A 166 -2.27 -2.70 0.45
C ALA A 166 -2.57 -1.66 1.53
N PHE A 167 -1.55 -1.28 2.29
CA PHE A 167 -1.60 -0.17 3.23
C PHE A 167 -1.15 1.11 2.54
N TYR A 168 -2.08 2.05 2.37
CA TYR A 168 -1.91 3.41 1.84
C TYR A 168 -1.01 3.48 0.59
N PRO A 169 -1.32 2.70 -0.47
CA PRO A 169 -0.47 2.59 -1.64
C PRO A 169 -0.49 3.88 -2.47
N PRO A 170 0.66 4.36 -2.98
CA PRO A 170 0.67 5.21 -4.15
C PRO A 170 0.31 4.35 -5.38
N VAL A 171 -0.66 4.78 -6.19
CA VAL A 171 -1.14 3.97 -7.34
C VAL A 171 -1.26 4.78 -8.63
N ASP A 172 -0.93 6.06 -8.59
CA ASP A 172 -0.96 6.96 -9.74
C ASP A 172 0.20 7.96 -9.67
N ALA A 173 1.22 7.75 -10.49
CA ALA A 173 2.37 8.64 -10.62
C ALA A 173 2.17 9.73 -11.69
N THR A 174 1.03 9.75 -12.39
CA THR A 174 0.75 10.76 -13.44
C THR A 174 0.35 12.10 -12.85
N ILE A 175 -0.24 12.10 -11.66
CA ILE A 175 -0.67 13.31 -10.94
C ILE A 175 0.52 13.92 -10.22
N ASP A 176 0.71 15.24 -10.35
CA ASP A 176 1.74 15.96 -9.60
C ASP A 176 1.48 15.81 -8.08
N PRO A 177 2.45 15.40 -7.25
CA PRO A 177 2.28 15.33 -5.80
C PRO A 177 1.79 16.62 -5.14
N LYS A 178 1.95 17.79 -5.76
CA LYS A 178 1.36 19.06 -5.31
C LYS A 178 -0.15 19.12 -5.48
N GLU A 179 -0.67 18.50 -6.54
CA GLU A 179 -2.09 18.43 -6.87
C GLU A 179 -2.82 17.33 -6.10
N LYS A 180 -2.08 16.39 -5.50
CA LYS A 180 -2.65 15.38 -4.61
C LYS A 180 -3.10 16.00 -3.30
N GLU A 181 -4.40 15.94 -3.02
CA GLU A 181 -5.00 16.47 -1.80
C GLU A 181 -5.51 15.34 -0.89
N ALA A 182 -5.34 15.51 0.42
CA ALA A 182 -5.89 14.59 1.40
C ALA A 182 -7.39 14.88 1.62
N PRO A 183 -8.22 13.86 1.91
CA PRO A 183 -9.63 14.08 2.27
C PRO A 183 -9.83 15.09 3.40
N VAL A 184 -8.99 15.03 4.44
CA VAL A 184 -8.94 16.03 5.51
C VAL A 184 -7.50 16.49 5.70
N PRO A 185 -7.07 17.60 5.08
CA PRO A 185 -5.67 18.03 5.15
C PRO A 185 -5.34 18.63 6.52
N ILE A 186 -4.27 18.14 7.14
CA ILE A 186 -3.67 18.72 8.34
C ILE A 186 -2.14 18.83 8.20
N PRO A 187 -1.45 19.68 8.97
CA PRO A 187 0.01 19.77 8.92
C PRO A 187 0.71 18.45 9.31
N LEU A 188 1.87 18.17 8.71
CA LEU A 188 2.69 16.98 9.02
C LEU A 188 2.95 16.81 10.52
N ARG A 189 3.25 17.90 11.24
CA ARG A 189 3.50 17.89 12.70
C ARG A 189 2.30 17.40 13.53
N ARG A 190 1.10 17.39 12.96
CA ARG A 190 -0.13 16.86 13.57
C ARG A 190 -0.51 15.47 13.03
N GLY A 191 0.39 14.81 12.29
CA GLY A 191 0.13 13.52 11.67
C GLY A 191 -0.53 13.62 10.30
N GLY A 192 -0.29 14.70 9.54
CA GLY A 192 -0.73 14.83 8.15
C GLY A 192 0.14 14.07 7.15
N SER A 193 -0.21 14.15 5.86
CA SER A 193 0.59 13.56 4.78
C SER A 193 1.98 14.20 4.63
N HIS A 194 2.88 13.47 3.97
CA HIS A 194 4.20 13.98 3.60
C HIS A 194 4.09 15.25 2.73
N PRO A 195 5.07 16.17 2.85
CA PRO A 195 5.12 17.34 1.98
C PRO A 195 5.23 16.93 0.51
N SER A 196 4.56 17.66 -0.38
CA SER A 196 4.57 17.37 -1.82
C SER A 196 5.96 17.39 -2.43
N CYS A 197 6.88 18.20 -1.92
CA CYS A 197 8.29 18.20 -2.36
C CYS A 197 9.00 16.87 -2.04
N LEU A 198 8.69 16.24 -0.91
CA LEU A 198 9.27 14.95 -0.53
C LEU A 198 8.67 13.82 -1.37
N LEU A 199 7.36 13.83 -1.60
CA LEU A 199 6.71 12.88 -2.51
C LEU A 199 7.24 13.02 -3.95
N ARG A 200 7.45 14.26 -4.42
CA ARG A 200 8.09 14.56 -5.70
C ARG A 200 9.50 14.00 -5.77
N PHE A 201 10.31 14.16 -4.71
CA PHE A 201 11.65 13.58 -4.63
C PHE A 201 11.63 12.05 -4.74
N PHE A 202 10.75 11.36 -3.98
CA PHE A 202 10.60 9.91 -4.10
C PHE A 202 10.20 9.48 -5.50
N GLN A 203 9.22 10.16 -6.10
CA GLN A 203 8.76 9.88 -7.45
C GLN A 203 9.87 10.09 -8.49
N ASP A 204 10.63 11.19 -8.41
CA ASP A 204 11.71 11.48 -9.36
C ASP A 204 12.92 10.55 -9.16
N CYS A 205 13.17 10.03 -7.95
CA CYS A 205 14.16 8.97 -7.73
C CYS A 205 13.71 7.65 -8.38
N TYR A 206 12.46 7.27 -8.16
CA TYR A 206 11.92 5.99 -8.64
C TYR A 206 11.72 5.96 -10.16
N LEU A 207 11.22 7.05 -10.74
CA LEU A 207 11.02 7.21 -12.17
C LEU A 207 12.26 7.81 -12.80
N TYR A 208 13.07 6.97 -13.44
CA TYR A 208 14.14 7.44 -14.30
C TYR A 208 13.56 8.39 -15.39
N PRO A 209 14.29 9.40 -15.90
CA PRO A 209 13.70 10.47 -16.72
C PRO A 209 12.76 10.05 -17.86
N ASP A 210 13.02 8.92 -18.51
CA ASP A 210 12.23 8.42 -19.65
C ASP A 210 11.16 7.37 -19.26
N THR A 211 11.00 7.10 -17.97
CA THR A 211 9.96 6.19 -17.48
C THR A 211 8.59 6.84 -17.66
N ASP A 212 7.69 6.18 -18.40
CA ASP A 212 6.29 6.59 -18.50
C ASP A 212 5.59 6.46 -17.13
N PRO A 213 5.14 7.57 -16.51
CA PRO A 213 4.42 7.52 -15.24
C PRO A 213 3.07 6.82 -15.34
N ALA A 214 2.47 6.71 -16.53
CA ALA A 214 1.21 6.02 -16.76
C ALA A 214 1.38 4.50 -16.95
N HIS A 215 2.63 4.02 -17.05
CA HIS A 215 2.89 2.59 -17.26
C HIS A 215 2.22 1.75 -16.15
N PRO A 216 1.42 0.71 -16.47
CA PRO A 216 0.64 -0.05 -15.50
C PRO A 216 1.42 -0.68 -14.32
N ARG A 217 2.70 -1.02 -14.54
CA ARG A 217 3.62 -1.49 -13.48
C ARG A 217 4.12 -0.37 -12.54
N VAL A 218 4.01 0.90 -12.94
CA VAL A 218 4.29 2.07 -12.09
C VAL A 218 3.01 2.54 -11.40
N SER A 219 1.96 2.71 -12.21
CA SER A 219 0.66 3.24 -11.82
C SER A 219 -0.41 2.18 -12.08
N PRO A 220 -0.63 1.24 -11.14
CA PRO A 220 -1.58 0.14 -11.33
C PRO A 220 -3.03 0.60 -11.51
N LEU A 221 -3.33 1.88 -11.26
CA LEU A 221 -4.61 2.49 -11.62
C LEU A 221 -4.95 2.33 -13.13
N TYR A 222 -3.93 2.37 -13.98
CA TYR A 222 -4.04 2.25 -15.44
C TYR A 222 -3.94 0.80 -15.96
N ALA A 223 -3.74 -0.19 -15.09
CA ALA A 223 -3.77 -1.59 -15.49
C ALA A 223 -5.18 -2.00 -15.98
N PRO A 224 -5.28 -2.97 -16.90
CA PRO A 224 -6.56 -3.55 -17.33
C PRO A 224 -7.41 -3.98 -16.14
N ALA A 225 -8.74 -3.81 -16.23
CA ALA A 225 -9.61 -4.13 -15.10
C ALA A 225 -9.51 -5.62 -14.73
N ASP A 226 -9.54 -6.52 -15.71
CA ASP A 226 -9.47 -7.97 -15.53
C ASP A 226 -8.21 -8.49 -14.82
N SER A 227 -7.16 -7.67 -14.70
CA SER A 227 -5.95 -8.00 -13.95
C SER A 227 -6.02 -7.72 -12.45
N PHE A 228 -7.09 -7.06 -11.97
CA PHE A 228 -7.27 -6.74 -10.55
C PHE A 228 -7.43 -8.00 -9.69
N PRO A 229 -6.64 -8.23 -8.61
CA PRO A 229 -6.67 -9.48 -7.85
C PRO A 229 -8.04 -9.78 -7.23
N PHE A 230 -8.41 -11.06 -7.18
CA PHE A 230 -9.76 -11.44 -6.76
C PHE A 230 -10.09 -11.05 -5.31
N ASN A 231 -9.13 -11.21 -4.39
CA ASN A 231 -9.31 -10.96 -2.97
C ASN A 231 -8.29 -9.92 -2.50
N THR A 232 -8.77 -8.75 -2.08
CA THR A 232 -7.89 -7.63 -1.70
C THR A 232 -8.35 -6.94 -0.43
N LEU A 233 -7.38 -6.38 0.30
CA LEU A 233 -7.61 -5.48 1.42
C LEU A 233 -6.89 -4.16 1.17
N TRP A 234 -7.63 -3.06 1.23
CA TRP A 234 -7.12 -1.71 1.02
C TRP A 234 -7.32 -0.89 2.29
N ILE A 235 -6.23 -0.45 2.90
CA ILE A 235 -6.29 0.46 4.05
C ILE A 235 -5.81 1.83 3.60
N THR A 236 -6.64 2.86 3.66
CA THR A 236 -6.25 4.25 3.34
C THR A 236 -6.24 5.12 4.60
N ALA A 237 -5.69 6.33 4.53
CA ALA A 237 -5.58 7.24 5.66
C ALA A 237 -6.30 8.57 5.36
N GLU A 238 -7.10 9.06 6.32
CA GLU A 238 -7.93 10.26 6.14
C GLU A 238 -7.10 11.54 5.86
N HIS A 239 -5.94 11.67 6.49
CA HIS A 239 -5.06 12.83 6.34
C HIS A 239 -3.97 12.63 5.27
N ASP A 240 -4.12 11.60 4.43
CA ASP A 240 -3.12 11.24 3.43
C ASP A 240 -3.50 11.66 2.00
N ARG A 241 -2.55 12.28 1.29
CA ARG A 241 -2.70 12.73 -0.11
C ARG A 241 -2.80 11.56 -1.09
N LEU A 242 -2.33 10.37 -0.73
CA LEU A 242 -2.43 9.16 -1.56
C LEU A 242 -3.79 8.44 -1.39
N CYS A 243 -4.62 8.90 -0.44
CA CYS A 243 -5.89 8.28 -0.14
C CYS A 243 -6.87 8.27 -1.33
N PRO A 244 -7.08 9.37 -2.08
CA PRO A 244 -8.07 9.37 -3.16
C PRO A 244 -7.71 8.44 -4.33
N GLU A 245 -6.42 8.31 -4.67
CA GLU A 245 -5.99 7.42 -5.76
C GLU A 245 -6.13 5.94 -5.39
N ALA A 246 -5.77 5.57 -4.16
CA ALA A 246 -5.94 4.21 -3.66
C ALA A 246 -7.41 3.80 -3.60
N GLU A 247 -8.30 4.72 -3.18
CA GLU A 247 -9.74 4.50 -3.17
C GLU A 247 -10.34 4.39 -4.57
N ARG A 248 -9.80 5.14 -5.54
CA ARG A 248 -10.23 5.04 -6.94
C ARG A 248 -9.91 3.66 -7.52
N LEU A 249 -8.70 3.15 -7.28
CA LEU A 249 -8.33 1.81 -7.75
C LEU A 249 -9.14 0.71 -7.05
N SER A 250 -9.31 0.77 -5.72
CA SER A 250 -10.11 -0.24 -5.02
C SER A 250 -11.58 -0.23 -5.46
N ALA A 251 -12.15 0.94 -5.75
CA ALA A 251 -13.51 1.06 -6.28
C ALA A 251 -13.67 0.45 -7.68
N LYS A 252 -12.65 0.55 -8.55
CA LYS A 252 -12.62 -0.09 -9.88
C LYS A 252 -12.78 -1.61 -9.75
N GLY A 253 -11.99 -2.25 -8.87
CA GLY A 253 -12.08 -3.69 -8.63
C GLY A 253 -13.45 -4.14 -8.11
N ARG A 254 -14.10 -3.32 -7.27
CA ARG A 254 -15.41 -3.64 -6.68
C ARG A 254 -16.56 -3.56 -7.69
N ARG A 255 -16.56 -2.56 -8.57
CA ARG A 255 -17.67 -2.29 -9.49
C ARG A 255 -17.66 -3.17 -10.73
N ASP A 256 -16.48 -3.39 -11.29
CA ASP A 256 -16.40 -3.86 -12.69
C ASP A 256 -16.23 -5.38 -12.81
N LEU A 257 -15.92 -6.08 -11.70
CA LEU A 257 -15.31 -7.42 -11.77
C LEU A 257 -15.81 -8.44 -10.74
N ASN A 258 -16.67 -8.04 -9.80
CA ASN A 258 -17.10 -8.88 -8.68
C ASN A 258 -15.91 -9.43 -7.85
N CYS A 259 -14.86 -8.62 -7.65
CA CYS A 259 -13.76 -8.94 -6.72
C CYS A 259 -14.24 -8.84 -5.26
N ALA A 260 -13.71 -9.68 -4.38
CA ALA A 260 -13.78 -9.49 -2.93
C ALA A 260 -12.84 -8.36 -2.51
N VAL A 261 -13.29 -7.12 -2.68
CA VAL A 261 -12.56 -5.91 -2.26
C VAL A 261 -13.00 -5.50 -0.86
N ASN A 262 -12.11 -5.70 0.12
CA ASN A 262 -12.25 -5.17 1.46
C ASN A 262 -11.55 -3.82 1.52
N TRP A 263 -12.20 -2.78 2.02
CA TRP A 263 -11.61 -1.44 2.10
C TRP A 263 -11.97 -0.74 3.40
N ARG A 264 -11.02 0.00 3.96
CA ARG A 264 -11.21 0.87 5.12
C ARG A 264 -10.34 2.11 5.02
N ARG A 265 -10.94 3.27 5.28
CA ARG A 265 -10.19 4.49 5.60
C ARG A 265 -9.96 4.58 7.11
N ALA A 266 -8.70 4.68 7.52
CA ALA A 266 -8.29 4.93 8.89
C ALA A 266 -8.56 6.40 9.25
N ASN A 267 -9.54 6.62 10.12
CA ASN A 267 -9.93 7.95 10.57
C ASN A 267 -8.85 8.57 11.45
N LYS A 268 -8.65 9.88 11.34
CA LYS A 268 -7.66 10.66 12.11
C LYS A 268 -6.21 10.19 11.95
N CYS A 269 -5.92 9.49 10.85
CA CYS A 269 -4.61 8.92 10.55
C CYS A 269 -4.04 9.60 9.31
N GLY A 270 -2.75 9.94 9.33
CA GLY A 270 -2.00 10.34 8.14
C GLY A 270 -1.17 9.19 7.58
N HIS A 271 -0.30 9.50 6.62
CA HIS A 271 0.55 8.48 6.00
C HIS A 271 1.45 7.79 7.02
N ALA A 272 1.64 6.47 6.90
CA ALA A 272 2.48 5.67 7.80
C ALA A 272 2.13 5.77 9.29
N TRP A 273 0.87 6.04 9.64
CA TRP A 273 0.44 6.23 11.05
C TRP A 273 0.77 5.03 11.94
N ASP A 274 0.71 3.83 11.40
CA ASP A 274 0.89 2.58 12.13
C ASP A 274 2.32 2.43 12.66
N LYS A 275 3.32 3.00 11.98
CA LYS A 275 4.73 2.95 12.41
C LYS A 275 5.01 3.78 13.66
N PHE A 276 4.16 4.76 13.95
CA PHE A 276 4.32 5.72 15.06
C PHE A 276 3.16 5.70 16.04
N ALA A 277 2.21 4.77 15.88
CA ALA A 277 1.02 4.70 16.69
C ALA A 277 1.38 4.34 18.15
N LYS A 278 0.97 5.19 19.08
CA LYS A 278 1.18 4.99 20.53
C LYS A 278 -0.03 4.32 21.15
N GLU A 279 0.20 3.43 22.10
CA GLU A 279 -0.88 2.78 22.85
C GLU A 279 -1.87 3.80 23.44
N GLY A 280 -3.15 3.44 23.46
CA GLY A 280 -4.24 4.32 23.91
C GLY A 280 -4.68 5.41 22.90
N THR A 281 -3.92 5.66 21.83
CA THR A 281 -4.33 6.65 20.80
C THR A 281 -5.33 6.09 19.79
N CYS A 282 -6.08 6.98 19.12
CA CYS A 282 -6.97 6.57 18.03
C CYS A 282 -6.21 5.93 16.85
N GLN A 283 -4.98 6.38 16.59
CA GLN A 283 -4.10 5.81 15.56
C GLN A 283 -3.74 4.35 15.89
N ASN A 284 -3.50 4.03 17.17
CA ASN A 284 -3.23 2.65 17.59
C ASN A 284 -4.47 1.77 17.48
N GLN A 285 -5.65 2.29 17.79
CA GLN A 285 -6.90 1.56 17.55
C GLN A 285 -7.11 1.26 16.06
N GLU A 286 -6.84 2.23 15.18
CA GLU A 286 -6.91 1.99 13.73
C GLU A 286 -5.81 1.04 13.23
N LYS A 287 -4.59 1.09 13.79
CA LYS A 287 -3.53 0.11 13.52
C LYS A 287 -4.00 -1.31 13.83
N LEU A 288 -4.48 -1.54 15.06
CA LEU A 288 -4.95 -2.86 15.50
C LEU A 288 -6.13 -3.36 14.68
N ARG A 289 -7.07 -2.47 14.31
CA ARG A 289 -8.18 -2.81 13.40
C ARG A 289 -7.67 -3.22 12.02
N ALA A 290 -6.76 -2.45 11.44
CA ALA A 290 -6.22 -2.73 10.11
C ALA A 290 -5.43 -4.04 10.08
N TYR A 291 -4.63 -4.32 11.12
CA TYR A 291 -3.91 -5.59 11.26
C TYR A 291 -4.88 -6.77 11.47
N GLY A 292 -5.94 -6.58 12.27
CA GLY A 292 -7.01 -7.56 12.42
C GLY A 292 -7.71 -7.88 11.10
N MET A 293 -8.02 -6.87 10.28
CA MET A 293 -8.57 -7.08 8.94
C MET A 293 -7.61 -7.85 8.03
N ALA A 294 -6.30 -7.56 8.12
CA ALA A 294 -5.26 -8.28 7.37
C ALA A 294 -5.17 -9.76 7.79
N ARG A 295 -5.26 -10.06 9.09
CA ARG A 295 -5.41 -11.44 9.58
C ARG A 295 -6.67 -12.09 9.02
N ASP A 296 -7.81 -11.41 9.10
CA ASP A 296 -9.10 -11.99 8.70
C ASP A 296 -9.16 -12.33 7.22
N ILE A 297 -8.61 -11.50 6.34
CA ILE A 297 -8.58 -11.81 4.89
C ILE A 297 -7.67 -12.99 4.57
N LEU A 298 -6.62 -13.22 5.38
CA LEU A 298 -5.68 -14.34 5.22
C LEU A 298 -6.23 -15.66 5.76
N THR A 299 -7.15 -15.62 6.74
CA THR A 299 -7.70 -16.84 7.37
C THR A 299 -9.10 -17.22 6.87
N ARG A 300 -9.83 -16.31 6.21
CA ARG A 300 -11.15 -16.59 5.63
C ARG A 300 -11.06 -17.60 4.50
N THR A 301 -11.76 -18.73 4.61
CA THR A 301 -11.91 -19.68 3.51
C THR A 301 -12.77 -19.07 2.39
N HIS A 302 -12.14 -18.68 1.29
CA HIS A 302 -12.85 -18.29 0.08
C HIS A 302 -13.00 -19.51 -0.85
N PRO A 303 -14.21 -19.84 -1.35
CA PRO A 303 -14.32 -20.73 -2.49
C PRO A 303 -13.67 -20.04 -3.70
N ARG A 304 -12.51 -20.54 -4.14
CA ARG A 304 -11.81 -20.03 -5.32
C ARG A 304 -12.71 -20.23 -6.54
N PRO A 305 -12.90 -19.24 -7.42
CA PRO A 305 -13.47 -19.51 -8.73
C PRO A 305 -12.63 -20.60 -9.41
N SER A 306 -13.29 -21.64 -9.94
CA SER A 306 -12.59 -22.69 -10.67
C SER A 306 -11.74 -22.06 -11.77
N THR A 307 -10.48 -22.48 -11.86
CA THR A 307 -9.61 -22.13 -12.98
C THR A 307 -10.32 -22.57 -14.26
N PRO A 308 -10.47 -21.71 -15.29
CA PRO A 308 -11.04 -22.15 -16.55
C PRO A 308 -10.16 -23.28 -17.08
N GLU A 309 -10.75 -24.42 -17.42
CA GLU A 309 -10.03 -25.49 -18.11
C GLU A 309 -9.32 -24.92 -19.33
N PRO A 310 -8.08 -25.36 -19.63
CA PRO A 310 -7.43 -24.98 -20.87
C PRO A 310 -8.34 -25.41 -22.02
N ARG A 311 -8.72 -24.46 -22.87
CA ARG A 311 -9.52 -24.78 -24.07
C ARG A 311 -8.80 -25.90 -24.82
N PRO A 312 -9.51 -26.95 -25.26
CA PRO A 312 -8.89 -27.98 -26.06
C PRO A 312 -8.28 -27.34 -27.30
N SER A 313 -7.00 -27.65 -27.51
CA SER A 313 -6.24 -27.33 -28.72
C SER A 313 -7.07 -27.72 -29.94
N THR A 314 -7.47 -26.75 -30.76
CA THR A 314 -8.01 -27.01 -32.09
C THR A 314 -6.86 -27.48 -32.97
N ALA A 315 -6.56 -28.78 -32.91
CA ALA A 315 -5.83 -29.46 -33.96
C ALA A 315 -6.77 -29.62 -35.17
N GLU A 316 -6.31 -29.07 -36.30
CA GLU A 316 -6.64 -29.40 -37.68
C GLU A 316 -8.07 -29.89 -38.02
N ALA A 317 -8.85 -29.02 -38.65
CA ALA A 317 -9.93 -29.43 -39.53
C ALA A 317 -9.70 -28.83 -40.93
N GLY A 318 -9.45 -29.69 -41.91
CA GLY A 318 -9.36 -29.36 -43.34
C GLY A 318 -10.68 -28.85 -43.93
N PRO A 319 -10.66 -28.40 -45.21
CA PRO A 319 -11.68 -27.52 -45.74
C PRO A 319 -12.90 -28.30 -46.22
N SER A 320 -14.11 -27.88 -45.81
CA SER A 320 -15.34 -28.31 -46.48
C SER A 320 -16.52 -27.38 -46.17
N GLY A 321 -17.13 -26.88 -47.24
CA GLY A 321 -18.59 -26.79 -47.33
C GLY A 321 -19.21 -25.43 -46.99
N ALA A 322 -19.48 -24.65 -48.04
CA ALA A 322 -20.34 -23.48 -48.01
C ALA A 322 -21.72 -23.78 -47.41
N ARG A 323 -22.19 -22.93 -46.48
CA ARG A 323 -23.62 -22.74 -46.20
C ARG A 323 -23.94 -21.27 -45.98
N THR A 324 -24.92 -20.82 -46.75
CA THR A 324 -25.58 -19.50 -46.80
C THR A 324 -26.30 -19.12 -45.50
N PRO A 325 -26.43 -17.82 -45.17
CA PRO A 325 -27.16 -17.36 -44.00
C PRO A 325 -28.67 -17.17 -44.27
N PRO A 326 -29.56 -17.41 -43.29
CA PRO A 326 -30.96 -17.01 -43.40
C PRO A 326 -31.19 -15.55 -42.93
N PRO A 327 -32.34 -14.95 -43.29
CA PRO A 327 -32.43 -13.50 -43.50
C PRO A 327 -32.82 -12.69 -42.26
N ARG A 328 -32.36 -11.43 -42.26
CA ARG A 328 -32.86 -10.33 -41.41
C ARG A 328 -34.36 -10.10 -41.63
N ARG A 329 -35.13 -10.02 -40.54
CA ARG A 329 -36.43 -9.35 -40.53
C ARG A 329 -36.31 -8.01 -39.79
N VAL A 330 -36.71 -6.95 -40.49
CA VAL A 330 -36.98 -5.61 -39.99
C VAL A 330 -38.50 -5.41 -40.02
N ARG A 331 -39.04 -4.86 -38.93
CA ARG A 331 -40.21 -3.98 -38.76
C ARG A 331 -40.50 -3.95 -37.25
N GLY A 332 -40.66 -2.83 -36.57
CA GLY A 332 -41.02 -1.48 -36.98
C GLY A 332 -42.25 -1.06 -36.19
N GLU A 333 -42.13 0.05 -35.45
CA GLU A 333 -43.21 0.94 -34.95
C GLU A 333 -44.13 0.34 -33.84
N GLU A 334 -44.67 1.05 -32.85
CA GLU A 334 -44.67 2.45 -32.41
C GLU A 334 -45.39 2.51 -31.02
N PHE A 335 -45.42 3.72 -30.43
CA PHE A 335 -46.33 4.22 -29.36
C PHE A 335 -45.92 4.18 -27.87
N ALA A 336 -45.36 5.32 -27.46
CA ALA A 336 -45.96 6.34 -26.57
C ALA A 336 -46.20 6.12 -25.06
N GLY A 337 -45.90 7.20 -24.31
CA GLY A 337 -46.32 7.48 -22.93
C GLY A 337 -45.19 7.21 -21.92
N GLY A 338 -44.49 8.18 -21.34
CA GLY A 338 -44.99 9.39 -20.68
C GLY A 338 -45.30 9.08 -19.22
N SER A 339 -44.36 9.33 -18.28
CA SER A 339 -44.61 10.07 -17.04
C SER A 339 -43.43 10.04 -16.06
N VAL A 340 -43.18 11.24 -15.57
CA VAL A 340 -42.37 11.66 -14.42
C VAL A 340 -42.81 10.93 -13.15
N VAL A 341 -41.86 10.50 -12.31
CA VAL A 341 -42.14 10.13 -10.91
C VAL A 341 -41.25 10.95 -9.98
N THR A 342 -41.95 11.81 -9.23
CA THR A 342 -41.53 12.60 -8.08
C THR A 342 -41.18 11.71 -6.89
N ILE A 343 -40.12 12.02 -6.14
CA ILE A 343 -39.88 11.47 -4.80
C ILE A 343 -39.99 12.60 -3.76
N ALA A 344 -41.11 12.62 -3.05
CA ALA A 344 -41.21 13.10 -1.66
C ALA A 344 -41.02 11.85 -0.77
N GLY A 345 -40.29 11.83 0.34
CA GLY A 345 -40.26 12.78 1.45
C GLY A 345 -40.85 12.05 2.67
N LEU A 346 -40.03 11.69 3.66
CA LEU A 346 -40.53 11.40 5.01
C LEU A 346 -39.43 11.57 6.06
N MET A 347 -39.63 12.60 6.89
CA MET A 347 -38.94 12.83 8.16
C MET A 347 -39.53 11.93 9.24
N TYR A 348 -38.72 11.58 10.23
CA TYR A 348 -39.21 11.33 11.59
C TYR A 348 -38.32 12.09 12.59
N ARG A 349 -38.95 12.98 13.35
CA ARG A 349 -38.44 13.66 14.56
C ARG A 349 -39.16 13.07 15.77
N GLY A 350 -38.45 13.01 16.90
CA GLY A 350 -39.01 13.45 18.18
C GLY A 350 -39.11 12.40 19.29
N ALA A 351 -38.26 12.54 20.31
CA ALA A 351 -38.69 12.56 21.71
C ALA A 351 -37.58 13.20 22.58
N GLU A 352 -37.96 14.20 23.38
CA GLU A 352 -37.15 14.96 24.34
C GLU A 352 -37.65 14.72 25.78
N ILE A 353 -36.70 14.54 26.73
CA ILE A 353 -36.53 15.19 28.08
C ILE A 353 -37.56 14.81 29.21
N PRO A 354 -37.21 14.58 30.53
CA PRO A 354 -36.51 15.51 31.47
C PRO A 354 -35.58 14.90 32.60
N THR A 355 -34.44 15.52 32.97
CA THR A 355 -34.10 16.46 34.10
C THR A 355 -33.37 15.85 35.34
N GLU A 356 -32.10 16.27 35.53
CA GLU A 356 -31.34 16.65 36.77
C GLU A 356 -30.92 15.65 37.90
N PRO A 357 -29.85 15.96 38.69
CA PRO A 357 -28.79 15.02 39.12
C PRO A 357 -28.68 14.78 40.65
N PRO A 358 -27.61 14.08 41.13
CA PRO A 358 -27.01 14.51 42.39
C PRO A 358 -25.47 14.64 42.41
N GLU A 359 -25.06 15.36 43.44
CA GLU A 359 -23.76 15.93 43.80
C GLU A 359 -22.63 14.93 44.10
N GLY A 360 -21.38 15.43 44.07
CA GLY A 360 -20.24 14.78 44.72
C GLY A 360 -18.88 15.19 44.17
N ARG A 361 -18.30 16.27 44.70
CA ARG A 361 -16.91 16.70 44.44
C ARG A 361 -16.03 16.38 45.67
N PRO A 362 -14.73 16.08 45.48
CA PRO A 362 -13.71 16.59 46.39
C PRO A 362 -12.60 17.38 45.64
N PRO A 363 -11.71 18.09 46.36
CA PRO A 363 -11.23 19.41 45.95
C PRO A 363 -10.01 19.42 45.03
N ARG A 364 -9.88 20.52 44.27
CA ARG A 364 -8.68 20.91 43.52
C ARG A 364 -7.65 21.54 44.47
N LEU A 365 -6.39 21.17 44.31
CA LEU A 365 -5.23 21.97 44.74
C LEU A 365 -4.53 22.57 43.49
N PRO A 366 -3.95 23.78 43.57
CA PRO A 366 -3.52 24.56 42.40
C PRO A 366 -2.00 24.58 42.22
N VAL A 367 -1.51 24.43 41.00
CA VAL A 367 -0.15 24.88 40.60
C VAL A 367 -0.06 25.07 39.07
N PRO A 368 0.87 25.88 38.54
CA PRO A 368 0.56 27.16 37.91
C PRO A 368 0.72 27.14 36.38
N MET A 369 0.02 28.06 35.71
CA MET A 369 0.27 28.39 34.29
C MET A 369 1.62 29.11 34.15
N VAL A 370 2.53 28.50 33.39
CA VAL A 370 3.70 29.18 32.84
C VAL A 370 3.33 29.65 31.44
N PRO A 371 3.39 30.95 31.12
CA PRO A 371 3.09 31.44 29.78
C PRO A 371 4.26 31.10 28.86
N PHE A 372 4.05 30.21 27.89
CA PHE A 372 4.99 30.04 26.79
C PHE A 372 4.82 31.21 25.82
N GLN A 373 5.82 32.08 25.79
CA GLN A 373 5.96 33.14 24.79
C GLN A 373 6.07 32.51 23.40
N SER A 374 5.28 33.05 22.46
CA SER A 374 5.39 32.83 21.03
C SER A 374 6.76 33.30 20.52
N PHE A 375 7.57 32.39 19.96
CA PHE A 375 8.72 32.75 19.14
C PHE A 375 8.23 32.99 17.71
N ASP A 376 8.27 34.26 17.32
CA ASP A 376 8.10 34.71 15.95
C ASP A 376 9.43 34.53 15.20
N LEU A 377 9.40 33.90 14.02
CA LEU A 377 10.57 33.60 13.19
C LEU A 377 10.50 34.36 11.85
N THR A 378 10.15 35.64 11.91
CA THR A 378 10.27 36.56 10.76
C THR A 378 11.23 37.71 11.06
N THR A 379 12.52 37.41 11.26
CA THR A 379 13.61 38.40 11.15
C THR A 379 14.97 37.71 11.03
N TRP A 380 15.31 37.22 9.84
CA TRP A 380 16.71 37.02 9.45
C TRP A 380 16.93 37.56 8.04
N GLY A 381 17.04 38.88 7.98
CA GLY A 381 17.59 39.62 6.85
C GLY A 381 18.83 40.35 7.33
N HIS A 382 19.93 40.15 6.60
CA HIS A 382 21.19 40.90 6.64
C HIS A 382 22.10 40.79 7.86
N MET A 383 23.21 40.08 7.69
CA MET A 383 24.54 40.52 8.17
C MET A 383 25.66 40.09 7.19
N PRO A 384 26.80 40.80 7.18
CA PRO A 384 27.64 41.02 6.01
C PRO A 384 28.84 40.06 5.87
N SER A 385 29.44 40.05 4.68
CA SER A 385 30.64 39.29 4.30
C SER A 385 31.88 39.63 5.15
N PRO A 386 32.75 38.66 5.49
CA PRO A 386 34.05 38.94 6.11
C PRO A 386 35.09 39.30 5.04
N GLY A 387 35.69 40.49 5.21
CA GLY A 387 36.83 40.96 4.42
C GLY A 387 38.13 40.23 4.80
N TYR A 388 38.92 39.92 3.78
CA TYR A 388 40.31 39.49 3.88
C TYR A 388 41.20 40.66 4.32
N GLY A 389 42.01 40.44 5.36
CA GLY A 389 43.12 41.33 5.75
C GLY A 389 44.32 40.49 6.18
N GLY A 390 45.37 40.51 5.37
CA GLY A 390 46.67 39.92 5.67
C GLY A 390 47.53 40.79 6.59
N PRO A 391 48.71 40.30 7.02
CA PRO A 391 49.43 40.81 8.19
C PRO A 391 50.45 41.91 7.85
N THR A 392 50.60 42.84 8.78
CA THR A 392 51.86 43.54 9.11
C THR A 392 51.89 43.85 10.59
#